data_AF-A0AAE0Q085-F1
#
_entry.id   AF-A0AAE0Q085-F1
#
_cell.length_a   1.000
_cell.length_b   1.000
_cell.length_c   1.000
_cell.angle_alpha   90.00
_cell.angle_beta   90.00
_cell.angle_gamma   90.00
#
_symmetry.space_group_name_H-M   'P 1'
#
loop_
_entity.id
_entity.type
_entity.pdbx_description
1 polymer ?
#
loop_
_entity_poly.entity_id
_entity_poly.type
_entity_poly.pdbx_seq_one_letter_code
_entity_poly.pdbx_strand_id
1 'polypeptide(L)'
;MVVDFRKPRPQPKPITINGDCVEFVKTYKYLGVQLDDRMDWTANTDALCKRGQSRLYYLRRLVSFNICKKLQNVVASALFYVAV
;
A
#
# COMPACT_ATOMS: atom_id res chain seq x y z
N MET A 1 -22.46 27.13 1.11
CA MET A 1 -21.22 27.55 0.42
C MET A 1 -20.08 27.34 1.41
N VAL A 2 -19.12 26.45 1.13
CA VAL A 2 -17.96 26.24 2.02
C VAL A 2 -16.81 27.05 1.46
N VAL A 3 -16.34 28.03 2.23
CA VAL A 3 -15.17 28.85 1.88
C VAL A 3 -13.99 28.26 2.66
N ASP A 4 -13.02 27.68 1.94
CA ASP A 4 -11.81 27.13 2.54
C ASP A 4 -10.73 28.22 2.62
N PHE A 5 -10.31 28.57 3.84
CA PHE A 5 -9.31 29.59 4.12
C PHE A 5 -7.89 29.02 4.31
N ARG A 6 -7.69 27.73 4.04
CA ARG A 6 -6.38 27.09 4.17
C ARG A 6 -5.37 27.74 3.23
N LYS A 7 -4.25 28.21 3.78
CA LYS A 7 -3.12 28.71 2.98
C LYS A 7 -2.51 27.54 2.19
N PRO A 8 -2.14 27.74 0.90
CA PRO A 8 -1.43 26.72 0.15
C PRO A 8 -0.14 26.34 0.88
N ARG A 9 0.12 25.03 0.96
CA ARG A 9 1.29 24.50 1.65
C ARG A 9 2.54 24.98 0.89
N PRO A 10 3.51 25.64 1.55
CA PRO A 10 4.72 26.08 0.87
C PRO A 10 5.46 24.87 0.30
N GLN A 11 6.10 25.04 -0.86
CA GLN A 11 6.93 23.97 -1.40
C GLN A 11 8.10 23.70 -0.44
N PRO A 12 8.36 22.43 -0.08
CA PRO A 12 9.47 22.10 0.81
C PRO A 12 10.79 22.54 0.16
N LYS A 13 11.66 23.15 0.97
CA LYS A 13 12.99 23.61 0.51
C LYS A 13 13.88 22.40 0.20
N PRO A 14 14.75 22.45 -0.83
CA PRO A 14 15.75 21.43 -1.13
C PRO A 14 16.50 20.99 0.13
N ILE A 15 16.50 19.69 0.40
CA ILE A 15 17.28 19.09 1.49
C ILE A 15 18.58 18.56 0.87
N THR A 16 19.72 18.97 1.43
CA THR A 16 21.03 18.41 1.10
C THR A 16 21.48 17.45 2.19
N ILE A 17 21.79 16.20 1.83
CA ILE A 17 22.38 15.20 2.72
C ILE A 17 23.79 14.93 2.21
N ASN A 18 24.81 15.11 3.04
CA ASN A 18 26.23 14.94 2.68
C ASN A 18 26.70 15.76 1.46
N GLY A 19 26.04 16.88 1.16
CA GLY A 19 26.34 17.70 -0.01
C GLY A 19 25.52 17.35 -1.27
N ASP A 20 24.79 16.24 -1.25
CA ASP A 20 23.93 15.81 -2.36
C ASP A 20 22.50 16.31 -2.17
N CYS A 21 21.92 16.88 -3.22
CA CYS A 21 20.53 17.33 -3.22
C CYS A 21 19.59 16.12 -3.28
N VAL A 22 18.67 16.02 -2.32
CA VAL A 22 17.68 14.95 -2.25
C VAL A 22 16.49 15.29 -3.15
N GLU A 23 16.09 14.33 -3.97
CA GLU A 23 14.90 14.45 -4.82
C GLU A 23 13.61 14.43 -3.98
N PHE A 24 12.70 15.36 -4.27
CA PHE A 24 11.36 15.34 -3.69
C PHE A 24 10.40 14.53 -4.55
N VAL A 25 9.98 13.38 -4.01
CA VAL A 25 9.00 12.52 -4.66
C VAL A 25 7.71 12.53 -3.83
N LYS A 26 6.56 12.64 -4.51
CA LYS A 26 5.23 12.64 -3.84
C LYS A 26 4.90 11.31 -3.17
N THR A 27 5.43 10.21 -3.69
CA THR A 27 5.20 8.87 -3.14
C THR A 27 6.44 8.03 -3.36
N TYR A 28 6.86 7.33 -2.32
CA TYR A 28 8.05 6.49 -2.33
C TYR A 28 7.71 5.15 -1.69
N LYS A 29 8.24 4.04 -2.25
CA LYS A 29 8.04 2.71 -1.68
C LYS A 29 9.33 2.26 -1.01
N TYR A 30 9.29 2.08 0.31
CA TYR A 30 10.43 1.61 1.08
C TYR A 30 10.07 0.33 1.83
N LEU A 31 10.82 -0.74 1.61
CA LEU A 31 10.62 -2.04 2.27
C LEU A 31 9.17 -2.57 2.21
N GLY A 32 8.44 -2.28 1.12
CA GLY A 32 7.05 -2.70 0.98
C GLY A 32 6.00 -1.72 1.51
N VAL A 33 6.42 -0.67 2.21
CA VAL A 33 5.57 0.41 2.74
C VAL A 33 5.48 1.55 1.74
N GLN A 34 4.27 2.08 1.51
CA GLN A 34 4.09 3.32 0.76
C GLN A 34 4.21 4.52 1.69
N LEU A 35 5.19 5.37 1.41
CA LEU A 35 5.40 6.66 2.05
C LEU A 35 4.91 7.75 1.10
N ASP A 36 4.15 8.70 1.59
CA ASP A 36 3.74 9.87 0.83
C ASP A 36 4.33 11.16 1.42
N ASP A 37 4.18 12.26 0.68
CA ASP A 37 4.64 13.59 1.09
C ASP A 37 3.89 14.17 2.31
N ARG A 38 2.74 13.58 2.65
CA ARG A 38 1.96 13.89 3.86
C ARG A 38 2.45 13.11 5.06
N MET A 39 3.28 12.10 4.82
CA MET A 39 3.74 11.11 5.79
C MET A 39 2.57 10.46 6.53
N ASP A 40 1.44 10.33 5.85
CA ASP A 40 0.25 9.69 6.37
C ASP A 40 0.17 8.23 5.92
N TRP A 41 -0.67 7.45 6.61
CA TRP A 41 -0.77 6.02 6.35
C TRP A 41 -1.81 5.68 5.29
N THR A 42 -2.55 6.66 4.76
CA THR A 42 -3.75 6.40 3.95
C THR A 42 -3.42 5.64 2.67
N ALA A 43 -2.38 6.05 1.95
CA ALA A 43 -1.96 5.35 0.73
C ALA A 43 -1.52 3.90 1.03
N ASN A 44 -0.75 3.71 2.10
CA ASN A 44 -0.28 2.39 2.52
C ASN A 44 -1.43 1.46 2.98
N THR A 45 -2.36 1.97 3.81
CA THR A 45 -3.51 1.20 4.28
C THR A 45 -4.45 0.86 3.14
N ASP A 46 -4.70 1.78 2.21
CA ASP A 46 -5.49 1.50 1.01
C ASP A 46 -4.84 0.41 0.15
N ALA A 47 -3.53 0.51 -0.06
CA ALA A 47 -2.78 -0.51 -0.80
C ALA A 47 -2.80 -1.88 -0.10
N LEU A 48 -2.77 -1.90 1.24
CA LEU A 48 -2.87 -3.13 2.03
C LEU A 48 -4.29 -3.73 1.94
N CYS A 49 -5.31 -2.90 2.11
CA CYS A 49 -6.72 -3.29 1.99
C CYS A 49 -7.02 -3.88 0.61
N LYS A 50 -6.58 -3.23 -0.48
CA LYS A 50 -6.75 -3.74 -1.85
C LYS A 50 -6.07 -5.09 -2.07
N ARG A 51 -4.85 -5.26 -1.55
CA ARG A 51 -4.12 -6.55 -1.60
C ARG A 51 -4.87 -7.63 -0.83
N GLY A 52 -5.34 -7.33 0.37
CA GLY A 52 -6.14 -8.25 1.20
C GLY A 52 -7.44 -8.67 0.52
N GLN A 53 -8.20 -7.71 -0.01
CA GLN A 53 -9.46 -7.96 -0.72
C GLN A 53 -9.26 -8.83 -1.96
N SER A 54 -8.21 -8.57 -2.75
CA SER A 54 -7.90 -9.37 -3.93
C SER A 54 -7.62 -10.84 -3.56
N ARG A 55 -6.83 -11.07 -2.51
CA ARG A 55 -6.53 -12.43 -2.01
C ARG A 55 -7.78 -13.14 -1.50
N LEU A 56 -8.62 -12.44 -0.74
CA LEU A 56 -9.90 -12.97 -0.27
C LEU A 56 -10.85 -13.32 -1.42
N TYR A 57 -10.89 -12.50 -2.47
CA TYR A 57 -11.67 -12.80 -3.67
C TYR A 57 -11.24 -14.12 -4.31
N TYR A 58 -9.93 -14.32 -4.53
CA TYR A 58 -9.42 -15.58 -5.08
C TYR A 58 -9.68 -16.76 -4.14
N LEU A 59 -9.53 -16.59 -2.83
CA LEU A 59 -9.85 -17.61 -1.83
C LEU A 59 -11.32 -18.04 -1.89
N ARG A 60 -12.26 -17.10 -1.91
CA ARG A 60 -13.70 -17.39 -2.04
C ARG A 60 -14.00 -18.15 -3.34
N ARG A 61 -13.35 -17.76 -4.44
CA ARG A 61 -13.50 -18.41 -5.73
C ARG A 61 -12.93 -19.83 -5.73
N LEU A 62 -11.78 -20.06 -5.09
CA LEU A 62 -11.21 -21.39 -4.92
C LEU A 62 -12.12 -22.32 -4.12
N VAL A 63 -12.71 -21.81 -3.02
CA VAL A 63 -13.69 -22.55 -2.23
C VAL A 63 -14.89 -22.98 -3.10
N SER A 64 -15.34 -22.10 -4.00
CA SER A 64 -16.50 -22.36 -4.85
C SER A 64 -16.30 -23.48 -5.88
N PHE A 65 -15.06 -23.77 -6.28
CA PHE A 65 -14.75 -24.83 -7.24
C PHE A 65 -14.70 -26.24 -6.65
N ASN A 66 -14.95 -26.38 -5.33
CA ASN A 66 -15.00 -27.67 -4.62
C ASN A 66 -13.76 -28.56 -4.86
N ILE A 67 -12.59 -27.92 -4.96
CA ILE A 67 -11.29 -28.57 -5.17
C ILE A 67 -10.92 -29.38 -3.91
N CYS A 68 -10.12 -30.45 -4.07
CA CYS A 68 -9.61 -31.21 -2.93
C CYS A 68 -8.95 -30.30 -1.87
N LYS A 69 -9.31 -30.51 -0.59
CA LYS A 69 -8.87 -29.71 0.56
C LYS A 69 -7.36 -29.53 0.64
N LYS A 70 -6.58 -30.53 0.20
CA LYS A 70 -5.11 -30.45 0.18
C LYS A 70 -4.61 -29.32 -0.72
N LEU A 71 -5.14 -29.23 -1.95
CA LEU A 71 -4.76 -28.19 -2.89
C LEU A 71 -5.27 -26.81 -2.46
N GLN A 72 -6.49 -26.76 -1.90
CA GLN A 72 -7.04 -25.54 -1.33
C GLN A 72 -6.16 -24.96 -0.21
N ASN A 73 -5.66 -25.81 0.69
CA ASN A 73 -4.78 -25.39 1.79
C ASN A 73 -3.42 -24.89 1.29
N VAL A 74 -2.84 -25.54 0.27
CA VAL A 74 -1.57 -25.09 -0.33
C VAL A 74 -1.74 -23.70 -0.94
N VAL A 75 -2.78 -23.47 -1.75
CA VAL A 75 -3.01 -22.18 -2.40
C VAL A 75 -3.35 -21.10 -1.37
N ALA A 76 -4.17 -21.42 -0.36
CA ALA A 76 -4.45 -20.51 0.75
C ALA A 76 -3.17 -20.08 1.47
N SER A 77 -2.31 -21.04 1.83
CA SER A 77 -1.04 -20.73 2.51
C SER A 77 -0.13 -19.83 1.69
N ALA A 78 -0.05 -20.03 0.37
CA ALA A 78 0.73 -19.18 -0.53
C ALA A 78 0.18 -17.74 -0.62
N LEU A 79 -1.15 -17.58 -0.63
CA LEU A 79 -1.80 -16.25 -0.63
C LEU A 79 -1.54 -15.47 0.67
N PHE A 80 -1.40 -16.17 1.80
CA PHE A 80 -1.14 -15.56 3.11
C PHE A 80 0.35 -15.35 3.40
N TYR A 81 1.26 -16.21 2.91
CA TYR A 81 2.69 -16.11 3.19
C TYR A 81 3.33 -14.83 2.60
N VAL A 82 2.88 -14.38 1.43
CA VAL A 82 3.36 -13.14 0.78
C VAL A 82 2.80 -11.87 1.48
N ALA A 83 2.17 -11.99 2.65
CA ALA A 83 1.69 -10.87 3.45
C ALA A 83 2.69 -10.35 4.49
N VAL A 84 3.72 -11.14 4.79
CA VAL A 84 4.78 -10.84 5.77
C VAL A 84 6.05 -10.44 5.04
#